data_AF-A0A7W6BZH5-F1
#
_entry.id   AF-A0A7W6BZH5-F1
#
_cell.length_a   1.000
_cell.length_b   1.000
_cell.length_c   1.000
_cell.angle_alpha   90.00
_cell.angle_beta   90.00
_cell.angle_gamma   90.00
#
_symmetry.space_group_name_H-M   'P 1'
#
loop_
_entity.id
_entity.type
_entity.pdbx_description
1 polymer ?
#
loop_
_entity_poly.entity_id
_entity_poly.type
_entity_poly.pdbx_seq_one_letter_code
_entity_poly.pdbx_strand_id
1 'polypeptide(L)'
;MTELSAHIQEAIRATPIEHPEHATLDELEAIGAKVADCHANAAAWVSAHPGYRVVPGWLIAAQGLVVPHSNVETSAGRLLDVTPREDGDSARIFQFIRWHGSDEEFRSLPTQGRYVPADGFSLAFADGSHLGA
;
A
#
# COMPACT_ATOMS: atom_id res chain seq x y z
N MET A 1 5.33 2.93 -19.49
CA MET A 1 4.33 2.40 -18.53
C MET A 1 3.62 1.26 -19.20
N THR A 2 3.66 0.07 -18.60
CA THR A 2 2.91 -1.09 -19.09
C THR A 2 1.52 -1.05 -18.46
N GLU A 3 0.47 -1.28 -19.25
CA GLU A 3 -0.86 -1.46 -18.68
C GLU A 3 -0.88 -2.74 -17.85
N LEU A 4 -1.55 -2.70 -16.69
CA LEU A 4 -1.82 -3.91 -15.93
C LEU A 4 -2.68 -4.85 -16.78
N SER A 5 -2.43 -6.16 -16.67
CA SER A 5 -3.27 -7.15 -17.34
C SER A 5 -4.73 -6.97 -16.91
N ALA A 6 -5.67 -7.29 -17.81
CA ALA A 6 -7.10 -7.13 -17.54
C ALA A 6 -7.53 -7.86 -16.26
N HIS A 7 -6.93 -9.01 -15.98
CA HIS A 7 -7.17 -9.79 -14.76
C HIS A 7 -6.75 -9.04 -13.49
N ILE A 8 -5.58 -8.37 -13.49
CA ILE A 8 -5.13 -7.58 -12.34
C ILE A 8 -6.03 -6.36 -12.14
N GLN A 9 -6.46 -5.70 -13.23
CA GLN A 9 -7.38 -4.59 -13.11
C GLN A 9 -8.75 -5.01 -12.56
N GLU A 10 -9.25 -6.18 -12.95
CA GLU A 10 -10.50 -6.74 -12.42
C GLU A 10 -10.36 -7.11 -10.93
N ALA A 11 -9.27 -7.77 -10.54
CA ALA A 11 -8.97 -8.07 -9.15
C ALA A 11 -8.90 -6.79 -8.29
N ILE A 12 -8.23 -5.75 -8.82
CA ILE A 12 -8.17 -4.43 -8.19
C ILE A 12 -9.57 -3.81 -8.05
N ARG A 13 -10.43 -3.89 -9.09
CA ARG A 13 -11.81 -3.36 -9.04
C ARG A 13 -12.72 -4.08 -8.05
N ALA A 14 -12.54 -5.39 -7.90
CA ALA A 14 -13.36 -6.22 -7.02
C ALA A 14 -12.93 -6.14 -5.55
N THR A 15 -11.76 -5.57 -5.26
CA THR A 15 -11.19 -5.53 -3.91
C THR A 15 -11.52 -4.20 -3.23
N PRO A 16 -12.02 -4.22 -1.98
CA PRO A 16 -12.24 -3.00 -1.21
C PRO A 16 -10.96 -2.17 -1.06
N ILE A 17 -11.11 -0.85 -1.17
CA ILE A 17 -10.02 0.08 -0.84
C ILE A 17 -9.88 0.13 0.68
N GLU A 18 -8.69 -0.14 1.16
CA GLU A 18 -8.30 -0.04 2.57
C GLU A 18 -7.47 1.23 2.80
N HIS A 19 -7.51 1.75 4.04
CA HIS A 19 -6.73 2.93 4.45
C HIS A 19 -5.82 2.52 5.61
N PRO A 20 -4.57 2.11 5.33
CA PRO A 20 -3.63 1.72 6.37
C PRO A 20 -3.36 2.88 7.33
N GLU A 21 -3.29 2.57 8.63
CA GLU A 21 -2.67 3.46 9.60
C GLU A 21 -1.18 3.59 9.26
N HIS A 22 -0.50 4.65 9.71
CA HIS A 22 0.96 4.78 9.51
C HIS A 22 1.67 4.57 10.84
N ALA A 23 2.74 3.77 10.82
CA ALA A 23 3.58 3.59 11.99
C ALA A 23 4.23 4.91 12.39
N THR A 24 4.34 5.15 13.70
CA THR A 24 4.99 6.34 14.23
C THR A 24 6.49 6.34 13.91
N LEU A 25 7.11 7.53 13.92
CA LEU A 25 8.55 7.65 13.66
C LEU A 25 9.39 6.79 14.62
N ASP A 26 9.07 6.80 15.92
CA ASP A 26 9.76 5.99 16.93
C ASP A 26 9.68 4.48 16.62
N GLU A 27 8.52 4.00 16.17
CA GLU A 27 8.33 2.59 15.78
C GLU A 27 9.12 2.23 14.52
N LEU A 28 9.19 3.14 13.54
CA LEU A 28 9.97 2.96 12.32
C LEU A 28 11.48 2.95 12.60
N GLU A 29 11.95 3.82 13.48
CA GLU A 29 13.35 3.87 13.93
C GLU A 29 13.75 2.58 14.67
N ALA A 30 12.86 2.04 15.51
CA ALA A 30 13.12 0.83 16.29
C ALA A 30 13.42 -0.41 15.42
N ILE A 31 12.85 -0.48 14.21
CA ILE A 31 13.12 -1.56 13.25
C ILE A 31 14.15 -1.18 12.19
N GLY A 32 14.71 0.04 12.24
CA GLY A 32 15.64 0.55 11.23
C GLY A 32 15.02 0.65 9.84
N ALA A 33 13.75 1.05 9.76
CA ALA A 33 13.00 1.12 8.51
C ALA A 33 13.62 2.11 7.52
N LYS A 34 13.51 1.81 6.22
CA LYS A 34 14.08 2.63 5.14
C LYS A 34 13.02 3.12 4.17
N VAL A 35 13.16 4.36 3.71
CA VAL A 35 12.33 4.91 2.62
C VAL A 35 12.40 3.99 1.41
N ALA A 36 11.24 3.78 0.77
CA ALA A 36 11.09 2.93 -0.43
C ALA A 36 11.48 1.45 -0.27
N ASP A 37 11.70 0.95 0.96
CA ASP A 37 12.01 -0.46 1.24
C ASP A 37 10.84 -1.18 1.92
N CYS A 38 9.62 -1.00 1.40
CA CYS A 38 8.38 -1.43 2.05
C CYS A 38 8.35 -2.93 2.37
N HIS A 39 8.91 -3.77 1.49
CA HIS A 39 8.96 -5.21 1.69
C HIS A 39 9.92 -5.62 2.83
N ALA A 40 11.12 -5.05 2.89
CA ALA A 40 12.05 -5.36 3.96
C ALA A 40 11.57 -4.78 5.29
N ASN A 41 10.99 -3.58 5.28
CA ASN A 41 10.40 -2.97 6.48
C ASN A 41 9.27 -3.85 7.05
N ALA A 42 8.35 -4.32 6.20
CA ALA A 42 7.26 -5.21 6.61
C ALA A 42 7.78 -6.54 7.18
N ALA A 43 8.81 -7.13 6.57
CA ALA A 43 9.44 -8.34 7.08
C ALA A 43 10.11 -8.11 8.44
N ALA A 44 10.87 -7.01 8.60
CA ALA A 44 11.50 -6.63 9.85
C ALA A 44 10.46 -6.40 10.95
N TRP A 45 9.36 -5.71 10.63
CA TRP A 45 8.26 -5.47 11.55
C TRP A 45 7.65 -6.77 12.06
N VAL A 46 7.29 -7.69 11.17
CA VAL A 46 6.68 -8.98 11.56
C VAL A 46 7.65 -9.83 12.38
N SER A 47 8.96 -9.76 12.09
CA SER A 47 9.98 -10.40 12.91
C SER A 47 10.04 -9.84 14.33
N ALA A 48 9.79 -8.55 14.52
CA ALA A 48 9.78 -7.89 15.82
C ALA A 48 8.43 -8.01 16.56
N HIS A 49 7.33 -8.28 15.85
CA HIS A 49 5.97 -8.29 16.39
C HIS A 49 5.25 -9.62 16.10
N PRO A 50 5.46 -10.65 16.95
CA PRO A 50 4.79 -11.94 16.78
C PRO A 50 3.27 -11.79 16.71
N GLY A 51 2.65 -12.43 15.72
CA GLY A 51 1.21 -12.37 15.47
C GLY A 51 0.79 -11.32 14.43
N TYR A 52 1.73 -10.51 13.93
CA TYR A 52 1.52 -9.67 12.75
C TYR A 52 1.82 -10.49 11.50
N ARG A 53 1.30 -10.07 10.34
CA ARG A 53 1.61 -10.68 9.04
C ARG A 53 1.86 -9.63 7.97
N VAL A 54 2.71 -9.96 7.00
CA VAL A 54 2.91 -9.13 5.81
C VAL A 54 1.67 -9.23 4.92
N VAL A 55 1.24 -8.09 4.38
CA VAL A 55 0.14 -7.99 3.43
C VAL A 55 0.64 -7.31 2.15
N PRO A 56 0.86 -8.07 1.07
CA PRO A 56 1.19 -7.51 -0.23
C PRO A 56 -0.04 -6.86 -0.87
N GLY A 57 0.19 -5.88 -1.75
CA GLY A 57 -0.87 -5.22 -2.50
C GLY A 57 -0.34 -4.01 -3.26
N TRP A 58 -1.22 -3.05 -3.51
CA TRP A 58 -0.87 -1.83 -4.24
C TRP A 58 -1.26 -0.59 -3.47
N LEU A 59 -0.34 0.37 -3.38
CA LEU A 59 -0.71 1.74 -3.10
C LEU A 59 -1.26 2.38 -4.35
N ILE A 60 -2.35 3.13 -4.18
CA ILE A 60 -2.91 3.97 -5.23
C ILE A 60 -2.38 5.39 -5.03
N ALA A 61 -1.50 5.80 -5.93
CA ALA A 61 -0.97 7.15 -6.01
C ALA A 61 -1.83 8.03 -6.94
N ALA A 62 -1.43 9.30 -7.08
CA ALA A 62 -2.09 10.26 -7.94
C ALA A 62 -2.31 9.74 -9.37
N GLN A 63 -3.42 10.16 -9.98
CA GLN A 63 -3.74 9.88 -11.38
C GLN A 63 -3.92 8.38 -11.72
N GLY A 64 -4.22 7.56 -10.70
CA GLY A 64 -4.42 6.13 -10.89
C GLY A 64 -3.14 5.33 -11.03
N LEU A 65 -1.98 5.90 -10.71
CA LEU A 65 -0.76 5.10 -10.65
C LEU A 65 -0.86 4.12 -9.48
N VAL A 66 -0.68 2.83 -9.75
CA VAL A 66 -0.56 1.80 -8.71
C VAL A 66 0.87 1.31 -8.60
N VAL A 67 1.35 1.25 -7.37
CA VAL A 67 2.71 0.83 -7.03
C VAL A 67 2.62 -0.34 -6.06
N PRO A 68 3.31 -1.47 -6.32
CA PRO A 68 3.43 -2.57 -5.38
C PRO A 68 3.91 -2.07 -4.03
N HIS A 69 3.28 -2.55 -2.98
CA HIS A 69 3.58 -2.15 -1.62
C HIS A 69 3.32 -3.31 -0.66
N SER A 70 3.96 -3.26 0.50
CA SER A 70 3.67 -4.18 1.60
C SER A 70 3.35 -3.40 2.86
N ASN A 71 2.18 -3.69 3.41
CA ASN A 71 1.76 -3.29 4.73
C ASN A 71 1.92 -4.47 5.69
N VAL A 72 1.69 -4.23 6.97
CA VAL A 72 1.50 -5.29 7.97
C VAL A 72 0.07 -5.28 8.48
N GLU A 73 -0.48 -6.47 8.71
CA GLU A 73 -1.75 -6.61 9.42
C GLU A 73 -1.46 -6.98 10.88
N THR A 74 -2.06 -6.22 11.78
CA THR A 74 -2.04 -6.47 13.22
C THR A 74 -2.87 -7.70 13.57
N SER A 75 -2.68 -8.24 14.78
CA SER A 75 -3.52 -9.33 15.30
C SER A 75 -5.00 -8.97 15.43
N ALA A 76 -5.34 -7.68 15.43
CA ALA A 76 -6.71 -7.17 15.43
C ALA A 76 -7.30 -6.99 14.01
N GLY A 77 -6.57 -7.38 12.95
CA GLY A 77 -7.01 -7.26 11.55
C GLY A 77 -6.85 -5.85 10.95
N ARG A 78 -6.22 -4.91 11.66
CA ARG A 78 -5.94 -3.56 11.14
C ARG A 78 -4.68 -3.56 10.28
N LEU A 79 -4.68 -2.76 9.20
CA LEU A 79 -3.51 -2.54 8.36
C LEU A 79 -2.67 -1.35 8.84
N LEU A 80 -1.36 -1.53 8.81
CA LEU A 80 -0.35 -0.55 9.16
C LEU A 80 0.70 -0.47 8.04
N ASP A 81 0.96 0.72 7.54
CA ASP A 81 2.08 1.02 6.66
C ASP A 81 3.31 1.35 7.51
N VAL A 82 4.36 0.56 7.30
CA VAL A 82 5.62 0.62 8.06
C VAL A 82 6.76 1.17 7.19
N THR A 83 6.42 1.91 6.15
CA THR A 83 7.40 2.56 5.26
C THR A 83 7.56 4.03 5.67
N PRO A 84 8.79 4.48 6.00
CA PRO A 84 9.04 5.90 6.24
C PRO A 84 8.63 6.73 5.04
N ARG A 85 7.97 7.86 5.31
CA ARG A 85 7.56 8.85 4.30
C ARG A 85 8.68 9.87 4.16
N GLU A 86 8.92 10.36 2.94
CA GLU A 86 9.82 11.50 2.73
C GLU A 86 9.21 12.78 3.32
N ASP A 87 10.08 13.72 3.72
CA ASP A 87 9.65 15.02 4.21
C ASP A 87 8.76 15.74 3.17
N GLY A 88 7.50 15.99 3.54
CA GLY A 88 6.47 16.58 2.67
C GLY A 88 5.41 15.61 2.15
N ASP A 89 5.57 14.30 2.33
CA ASP A 89 4.58 13.27 1.95
C ASP A 89 3.69 12.83 3.14
N SER A 90 3.88 13.47 4.31
CA SER A 90 3.24 13.14 5.59
C SER A 90 1.71 13.25 5.59
N ALA A 91 1.11 14.00 4.66
CA ALA A 91 -0.34 14.23 4.59
C ALA A 91 -1.11 13.28 3.65
N ARG A 92 -0.43 12.38 2.93
CA ARG A 92 -1.11 11.48 1.99
C ARG A 92 -1.56 10.20 2.70
N ILE A 93 -2.88 10.05 2.83
CA ILE A 93 -3.49 8.76 3.12
C ILE A 93 -3.42 7.97 1.82
N PHE A 94 -2.48 7.03 1.71
CA PHE A 94 -2.42 6.17 0.55
C PHE A 94 -3.55 5.14 0.64
N GLN A 95 -4.41 5.15 -0.36
CA GLN A 95 -5.36 4.07 -0.58
C GLN A 95 -4.58 2.80 -0.88
N PHE A 96 -4.99 1.68 -0.29
CA PHE A 96 -4.34 0.40 -0.46
C PHE A 96 -5.33 -0.64 -0.96
N ILE A 97 -4.88 -1.47 -1.89
CA ILE A 97 -5.63 -2.61 -2.39
C ILE A 97 -4.83 -3.86 -2.12
N ARG A 98 -5.40 -4.73 -1.27
CA ARG A 98 -4.79 -5.98 -0.87
C ARG A 98 -4.72 -6.96 -2.03
N TRP A 99 -3.58 -7.63 -2.15
CA TRP A 99 -3.47 -8.80 -3.00
C TRP A 99 -3.99 -10.05 -2.28
N HIS A 100 -4.85 -10.80 -2.95
CA HIS A 100 -5.47 -12.02 -2.40
C HIS A 100 -4.91 -13.32 -2.99
N GLY A 101 -4.01 -13.25 -3.96
CA GLY A 101 -3.31 -14.42 -4.51
C GLY A 101 -2.06 -14.77 -3.71
N SER A 102 -1.16 -15.55 -4.31
CA SER A 102 0.10 -15.94 -3.67
C SER A 102 1.16 -14.85 -3.73
N ASP A 103 2.10 -14.87 -2.78
CA ASP A 103 3.27 -13.99 -2.77
C ASP A 103 4.16 -14.16 -4.02
N GLU A 104 4.25 -15.39 -4.55
CA GLU A 104 5.03 -15.68 -5.76
C GLU A 104 4.41 -14.99 -6.98
N GLU A 105 3.09 -15.13 -7.15
CA GLU A 105 2.35 -14.42 -8.20
C GLU A 105 2.54 -12.92 -8.05
N PHE A 106 2.40 -12.37 -6.84
CA PHE A 106 2.58 -10.95 -6.59
C PHE A 106 3.95 -10.42 -7.05
N ARG A 107 5.04 -11.14 -6.74
CA ARG A 107 6.40 -10.77 -7.15
C ARG A 107 6.64 -10.87 -8.65
N SER A 108 5.81 -11.62 -9.38
CA SER A 108 5.86 -11.74 -10.84
C SER A 108 5.12 -10.59 -11.56
N LEU A 109 4.32 -9.80 -10.83
CA LEU A 109 3.51 -8.73 -11.41
C LEU A 109 4.36 -7.51 -11.79
N PRO A 110 3.89 -6.68 -12.76
CA PRO A 110 4.58 -5.46 -13.12
C PRO A 110 4.83 -4.55 -11.92
N THR A 111 6.02 -3.94 -11.88
CA THR A 111 6.44 -3.08 -10.77
C THR A 111 5.67 -1.77 -10.67
N GLN A 112 4.95 -1.37 -11.71
CA GLN A 112 4.04 -0.22 -11.72
C GLN A 112 2.98 -0.42 -12.81
N GLY A 113 1.81 0.16 -12.61
CA GLY A 113 0.75 0.14 -13.60
C GLY A 113 -0.23 1.27 -13.45
N ARG A 114 -1.13 1.43 -14.43
CA ARG A 114 -2.22 2.40 -14.35
C ARG A 114 -3.52 1.69 -14.04
N TYR A 115 -4.16 2.13 -12.96
CA TYR A 115 -5.53 1.82 -12.60
C TYR A 115 -6.43 3.00 -12.96
N VAL A 116 -7.51 2.73 -13.71
CA VAL A 116 -8.54 3.73 -14.01
C VAL A 116 -9.85 3.21 -13.41
N PRO A 117 -10.35 3.81 -12.31
CA PRO A 117 -11.66 3.46 -11.78
C PRO A 117 -12.76 3.79 -12.79
N ALA A 118 -13.85 3.01 -12.82
CA ALA A 118 -14.97 3.25 -13.73
C ALA A 118 -15.66 4.60 -13.49
N ASP A 119 -15.65 5.08 -12.24
CA ASP A 119 -16.34 6.31 -11.81
C ASP A 119 -15.38 7.52 -11.67
N GLY A 120 -14.15 7.41 -12.20
CA GLY A 120 -13.11 8.43 -12.02
C GLY A 120 -12.32 8.27 -10.72
N PHE A 121 -11.25 9.05 -10.58
CA PHE A 121 -10.34 8.97 -9.43
C PHE A 121 -10.77 9.98 -8.36
N SER A 122 -10.90 9.55 -7.10
CA SER A 122 -11.00 10.43 -5.94
C SER A 122 -9.94 10.06 -4.90
N LEU A 123 -8.86 10.84 -4.81
CA LEU A 123 -7.90 10.75 -3.70
C LEU A 123 -8.49 11.51 -2.52
N ALA A 124 -8.56 10.90 -1.35
CA ALA A 124 -8.83 11.62 -0.10
C ALA A 124 -7.51 11.98 0.57
N PHE A 125 -7.33 13.25 0.93
CA PHE A 125 -6.19 13.72 1.71
C PHE A 125 -6.52 13.71 3.20
N ALA A 126 -5.48 13.72 4.06
CA ALA A 126 -5.66 13.71 5.50
C ALA A 126 -6.43 14.95 6.04
N ASP A 127 -6.49 16.04 5.28
CA ASP A 127 -7.24 17.26 5.61
C ASP A 127 -8.72 17.21 5.16
N GLY A 128 -9.17 16.07 4.62
CA GLY A 128 -10.53 15.90 4.10
C GLY A 128 -10.75 16.49 2.72
N SER A 129 -9.72 17.06 2.08
CA SER A 129 -9.81 17.47 0.69
C SER A 129 -9.79 16.26 -0.25
N HIS A 130 -10.38 16.43 -1.44
CA HIS A 130 -10.44 15.39 -2.45
C HIS A 130 -9.83 15.87 -3.77
N LEU A 131 -8.97 15.05 -4.39
CA LEU A 131 -8.57 15.23 -5.79
C LEU A 131 -9.50 14.39 -6.68
N GLY A 132 -10.52 15.03 -7.24
CA GLY A 132 -11.41 14.45 -8.25
C GLY A 132 -10.99 14.82 -9.66
N ALA A 133 -11.13 13.89 -10.61
CA ALA A 133 -11.15 14.20 -12.05
C ALA A 133 -12.60 14.24 -12.55
#